data_AF-A0A377LU02-F1
#
_entry.id   AF-A0A377LU02-F1
#
_cell.length_a   1.000
_cell.length_b   1.000
_cell.length_c   1.000
_cell.angle_alpha   90.00
_cell.angle_beta   90.00
_cell.angle_gamma   90.00
#
_symmetry.space_group_name_H-M   'P 1'
#
loop_
_entity.id
_entity.type
_entity.pdbx_description
1 polymer ?
#
loop_
_entity_poly.entity_id
_entity_poly.type
_entity_poly.pdbx_seq_one_letter_code
_entity_poly.pdbx_strand_id
1 'polypeptide(L)'
;MLRVYHSNRLDVLEALMEFIVERERLDDPFEPEMVLVQSTGMAQWLQMSLSRKFGIAANIDFPLPASFIWEMFVRVLPDIPEQSAFNKQSMSWKLMALLPDMLTHDEFAMLRHYLHDDTDKRKLFQLASRTADLYDQYFSVSSGMADSLGGG
;
A
#
# COMPACT_ATOMS: atom_id res chain seq x y z
N MET A 1 9.39 5.12 21.46
CA MET A 1 9.94 6.48 21.23
C MET A 1 10.25 6.61 19.74
N LEU A 2 9.71 7.61 19.05
CA LEU A 2 10.05 7.87 17.64
C LEU A 2 11.33 8.72 17.59
N ARG A 3 12.41 8.18 17.01
CA ARG A 3 13.68 8.89 16.81
C ARG A 3 13.79 9.32 15.35
N VAL A 4 14.15 10.58 15.09
CA VAL A 4 14.33 11.12 13.74
C VAL A 4 15.79 11.54 13.57
N TYR A 5 16.45 10.97 12.57
CA TYR A 5 17.86 11.26 12.25
C TYR A 5 17.93 12.02 10.93
N HIS A 6 18.61 13.17 10.93
CA HIS A 6 18.80 13.99 9.73
C HIS A 6 20.26 13.93 9.29
N SER A 7 20.48 13.71 8.00
CA SER A 7 21.80 13.75 7.37
C SER A 7 21.65 14.14 5.90
N ASN A 8 22.68 14.78 5.36
CA ASN A 8 22.82 15.06 3.93
C ASN A 8 23.55 13.94 3.16
N ARG A 9 23.96 12.90 3.88
CA ARG A 9 24.80 11.80 3.41
C ARG A 9 24.19 10.48 3.84
N LEU A 10 23.82 9.66 2.85
CA LEU A 10 23.16 8.38 3.09
C LEU A 10 24.07 7.40 3.83
N ASP A 11 25.38 7.45 3.55
CA ASP A 11 26.43 6.68 4.20
C ASP A 11 26.51 6.95 5.72
N VAL A 12 26.14 8.14 6.18
CA VAL A 12 26.08 8.45 7.62
C VAL A 12 24.83 7.83 8.26
N LEU A 13 23.68 7.86 7.58
CA LEU A 13 22.45 7.24 8.08
C LEU A 13 22.56 5.72 8.11
N GLU A 14 23.22 5.16 7.10
CA GLU A 14 23.58 3.75 7.04
C GLU A 14 24.50 3.37 8.20
N ALA A 15 25.60 4.10 8.42
CA ALA A 15 26.51 3.83 9.53
C ALA A 15 25.79 3.88 10.89
N LEU A 16 24.82 4.78 11.02
CA LEU A 16 23.98 4.89 12.22
C LEU A 16 23.02 3.71 12.37
N MET A 17 22.38 3.28 11.27
CA MET A 17 21.54 2.07 11.26
C MET A 17 22.35 0.84 11.67
N GLU A 18 23.53 0.66 11.08
CA GLU A 18 24.45 -0.44 11.42
C GLU A 18 24.84 -0.41 12.91
N PHE A 19 25.12 0.77 13.46
CA PHE A 19 25.44 0.92 14.87
C PHE A 19 24.25 0.56 15.78
N ILE A 20 23.02 0.88 15.38
CA ILE A 20 21.82 0.52 16.12
C ILE A 20 21.64 -1.00 16.11
N VAL A 21 21.71 -1.65 14.94
CA VAL A 21 21.56 -3.11 14.79
C VAL A 21 22.63 -3.85 15.60
N GLU A 22 23.87 -3.37 15.62
CA GLU A 22 24.95 -4.00 16.39
C GLU A 22 24.75 -3.89 17.90
N ARG A 23 24.24 -2.74 18.37
CA ARG A 23 24.09 -2.43 19.80
C ARG A 23 22.79 -2.95 20.40
N GLU A 24 21.71 -2.91 19.64
CA GLU A 24 20.35 -3.28 20.03
C GLU A 24 19.95 -4.53 19.24
N ARG A 25 20.68 -5.64 19.41
CA ARG A 25 20.37 -6.90 18.73
C ARG A 25 18.98 -7.41 19.16
N LEU A 26 18.22 -7.93 18.20
CA LEU A 26 16.96 -8.61 18.47
C LEU A 26 17.18 -9.82 19.39
N ASP A 27 16.24 -10.03 20.32
CA ASP A 27 16.30 -11.13 21.29
C ASP A 27 15.96 -12.48 20.64
N ASP A 28 15.09 -12.49 19.64
CA ASP A 28 14.70 -13.69 18.89
C ASP A 28 15.52 -13.84 17.60
N PRO A 29 16.26 -14.95 17.41
CA PRO A 29 17.05 -15.18 16.20
C PRO A 29 16.22 -15.40 14.92
N PHE A 30 14.91 -15.63 15.01
CA PHE A 30 14.02 -15.78 13.86
C PHE A 30 13.21 -14.52 13.56
N GLU A 31 13.24 -13.51 14.43
CA GLU A 31 12.58 -12.25 14.16
C GLU A 31 13.31 -11.51 13.03
N PRO A 32 12.60 -11.12 11.95
CA PRO A 32 13.22 -10.41 10.85
C PRO A 32 13.51 -8.96 11.24
N GLU A 33 14.70 -8.48 10.87
CA GLU A 33 15.03 -7.07 10.99
C GLU A 33 14.18 -6.28 9.99
N MET A 34 13.45 -5.26 10.44
CA MET A 34 12.52 -4.55 9.56
C MET A 34 13.05 -3.17 9.16
N VAL A 35 13.19 -2.94 7.85
CA VAL A 35 13.67 -1.67 7.29
C VAL A 35 12.73 -1.17 6.20
N LEU A 36 11.99 -0.10 6.52
CA LEU A 36 11.09 0.54 5.56
C LEU A 36 11.87 1.23 4.44
N VAL A 37 11.57 0.87 3.19
CA VAL A 37 12.22 1.44 2.00
C VAL A 37 11.19 2.01 1.04
N GLN A 38 11.58 2.99 0.23
CA GLN A 38 10.72 3.56 -0.81
C GLN A 38 10.90 2.88 -2.18
N SER A 39 11.95 2.10 -2.36
CA SER A 39 12.23 1.43 -3.64
C SER A 39 12.99 0.13 -3.43
N THR A 40 12.82 -0.78 -4.39
CA THR A 40 13.58 -2.04 -4.44
C THR A 40 15.08 -1.82 -4.59
N GLY A 41 15.49 -0.75 -5.28
CA GLY A 41 16.90 -0.37 -5.41
C GLY A 41 17.54 -0.03 -4.07
N MET A 42 16.80 0.65 -3.18
CA MET A 42 17.28 0.95 -1.82
C MET A 42 17.43 -0.33 -0.99
N ALA A 43 16.47 -1.26 -1.07
CA ALA A 43 16.55 -2.55 -0.40
C ALA A 43 17.81 -3.33 -0.82
N GLN A 44 18.05 -3.43 -2.13
CA GLN A 44 19.22 -4.13 -2.65
C GLN A 44 20.54 -3.47 -2.21
N TRP A 45 20.60 -2.14 -2.27
CA TRP A 45 21.78 -1.40 -1.83
C TRP A 45 22.07 -1.62 -0.34
N LEU A 46 21.06 -1.50 0.53
CA LEU A 46 21.19 -1.76 1.97
C LEU A 46 21.63 -3.21 2.24
N GLN A 47 21.01 -4.20 1.58
CA GLN A 47 21.37 -5.60 1.76
C GLN A 47 22.82 -5.89 1.36
N MET A 48 23.30 -5.30 0.25
CA MET A 48 24.69 -5.42 -0.17
C MET A 48 25.65 -4.73 0.80
N SER A 49 25.27 -3.58 1.34
CA SER A 49 26.14 -2.83 2.22
C SER A 49 26.24 -3.44 3.61
N LEU A 50 25.10 -3.84 4.19
CA LEU A 50 25.05 -4.60 5.44
C LEU A 50 25.84 -5.90 5.36
N SER A 51 25.72 -6.64 4.25
CA SER A 51 26.49 -7.88 4.08
C SER A 51 28.00 -7.65 3.96
N ARG A 52 28.45 -6.51 3.42
CA ARG A 52 29.88 -6.16 3.41
C ARG A 52 30.41 -5.87 4.82
N LYS A 53 29.61 -5.24 5.69
CA LYS A 53 30.04 -4.89 7.03
C LYS A 53 29.92 -6.05 8.02
N PHE A 54 28.80 -6.76 8.03
CA PHE A 54 28.53 -7.85 8.96
C PHE A 54 28.96 -9.23 8.42
N GLY A 55 29.37 -9.32 7.15
CA GLY A 55 29.71 -10.57 6.47
C GLY A 55 28.49 -11.32 5.90
N ILE A 56 27.29 -11.03 6.42
CA ILE A 56 26.02 -11.58 5.95
C ILE A 56 24.89 -10.57 6.19
N ALA A 57 23.93 -10.52 5.27
CA ALA A 57 22.64 -9.82 5.47
C ALA A 57 21.53 -10.80 5.13
N ALA A 58 20.86 -11.32 6.16
CA ALA A 58 19.81 -12.33 6.06
C ALA A 58 18.68 -12.00 7.03
N ASN A 59 17.48 -12.51 6.76
CA ASN A 59 16.28 -12.27 7.57
C ASN A 59 15.97 -10.77 7.76
N ILE A 60 16.04 -9.98 6.69
CA ILE A 60 15.70 -8.55 6.70
C ILE A 60 14.50 -8.33 5.78
N ASP A 61 13.44 -7.75 6.33
CA ASP A 61 12.24 -7.39 5.60
C ASP A 61 12.30 -5.93 5.14
N PHE A 62 11.98 -5.72 3.86
CA PHE A 62 11.99 -4.40 3.22
C PHE A 62 10.59 -3.98 2.74
N PRO A 63 9.62 -3.78 3.66
CA PRO A 63 8.28 -3.36 3.28
C PRO A 63 8.26 -1.91 2.78
N LEU A 64 7.32 -1.62 1.89
CA LEU A 64 6.96 -0.25 1.55
C LEU A 64 6.20 0.39 2.73
N PRO A 65 6.26 1.71 2.92
CA PRO A 65 5.55 2.39 4.01
C PRO A 65 4.06 2.06 4.07
N ALA A 66 3.37 2.05 2.92
CA ALA A 66 1.95 1.74 2.86
C ALA A 66 1.64 0.30 3.32
N SER A 67 2.43 -0.68 2.87
CA SER A 67 2.28 -2.09 3.27
C SER A 67 2.50 -2.28 4.76
N PHE A 68 3.50 -1.63 5.33
CA PHE A 68 3.79 -1.70 6.76
C PHE A 68 2.69 -1.09 7.62
N ILE A 69 2.15 0.08 7.23
CA ILE A 69 1.04 0.69 7.97
C ILE A 69 -0.18 -0.24 7.97
N TRP A 70 -0.49 -0.88 6.83
CA TRP A 70 -1.57 -1.85 6.75
C TRP A 70 -1.32 -3.07 7.65
N GLU A 71 -0.10 -3.60 7.65
CA GLU A 71 0.30 -4.70 8.53
C GLU A 71 0.12 -4.33 10.01
N MET A 72 0.50 -3.11 10.40
CA MET A 72 0.28 -2.62 11.75
C MET A 72 -1.20 -2.49 12.09
N PHE A 73 -2.06 -2.10 11.14
CA PHE A 73 -3.52 -2.11 11.36
C PHE A 73 -4.04 -3.52 11.62
N VAL A 74 -3.62 -4.52 10.84
CA VAL A 74 -4.02 -5.92 11.05
C VAL A 74 -3.57 -6.44 12.42
N ARG A 75 -2.38 -6.04 12.87
CA ARG A 75 -1.82 -6.49 14.15
C ARG A 75 -2.44 -5.80 15.38
N VAL A 76 -2.81 -4.53 15.27
CA VAL A 76 -3.23 -3.71 16.41
C VAL A 76 -4.75 -3.62 16.55
N LEU A 77 -5.49 -3.61 15.43
CA LEU A 77 -6.94 -3.50 15.43
C LEU A 77 -7.60 -4.87 15.27
N PRO A 78 -8.67 -5.18 16.01
CA PRO A 78 -9.42 -6.42 15.82
C PRO A 78 -10.17 -6.41 14.48
N ASP A 79 -10.37 -7.61 13.92
CA ASP A 79 -11.23 -7.88 12.76
C ASP A 79 -10.85 -7.18 11.43
N ILE A 80 -9.59 -6.78 11.27
CA ILE A 80 -9.08 -6.28 9.97
C ILE A 80 -8.62 -7.46 9.10
N PRO A 81 -9.12 -7.60 7.86
CA PRO A 81 -8.66 -8.65 6.95
C PRO A 81 -7.22 -8.42 6.50
N GLU A 82 -6.44 -9.51 6.35
CA GLU A 82 -5.03 -9.46 5.92
C GLU A 82 -4.83 -8.70 4.61
N GLN A 83 -5.81 -8.79 3.70
CA GLN A 83 -5.82 -8.04 2.45
C GLN A 83 -6.95 -7.00 2.48
N SER A 84 -6.62 -5.78 2.05
CA SER A 84 -7.63 -4.74 1.86
C SER A 84 -8.69 -5.22 0.86
N ALA A 85 -9.95 -5.23 1.31
CA ALA A 85 -11.12 -5.48 0.48
C ALA A 85 -11.32 -4.43 -0.64
N PHE A 86 -10.54 -3.34 -0.57
CA PHE A 86 -10.52 -2.21 -1.50
C PHE A 86 -9.27 -2.18 -2.39
N ASN A 87 -8.56 -3.31 -2.54
CA ASN A 87 -7.53 -3.37 -3.57
C ASN A 87 -8.15 -3.11 -4.97
N LYS A 88 -7.40 -2.39 -5.82
CA LYS A 88 -7.85 -1.93 -7.15
C LYS A 88 -8.52 -3.05 -7.95
N GLN A 89 -7.91 -4.23 -8.02
CA GLN A 89 -8.38 -5.34 -8.82
C GLN A 89 -9.75 -5.84 -8.33
N SER A 90 -9.90 -6.08 -7.02
CA SER A 90 -11.17 -6.47 -6.42
C SER A 90 -12.25 -5.39 -6.57
N MET A 91 -11.89 -4.12 -6.44
CA MET A 91 -12.84 -3.03 -6.64
C MET A 91 -13.32 -2.92 -8.08
N SER A 92 -12.43 -3.10 -9.07
CA SER A 92 -12.83 -3.11 -10.48
C SER A 92 -13.91 -4.16 -10.76
N TRP A 93 -13.76 -5.36 -10.20
CA TRP A 93 -14.76 -6.43 -10.36
C TRP A 93 -16.07 -6.13 -9.63
N LYS A 94 -16.00 -5.62 -8.39
CA LYS A 94 -17.18 -5.21 -7.62
C LYS A 94 -17.95 -4.11 -8.34
N LEU A 95 -17.26 -3.08 -8.82
CA LEU A 95 -17.86 -1.98 -9.58
C LEU A 95 -18.45 -2.45 -10.90
N MET A 96 -17.80 -3.38 -11.60
CA MET A 96 -18.35 -3.98 -12.82
C MET A 96 -19.68 -4.71 -12.57
N ALA A 97 -19.86 -5.32 -11.39
CA ALA A 97 -21.11 -5.96 -11.00
C ALA A 97 -22.18 -4.95 -10.56
N LEU A 98 -21.80 -3.87 -9.87
CA LEU A 98 -22.74 -2.89 -9.30
C LEU A 98 -23.19 -1.80 -10.29
N LEU A 99 -22.28 -1.34 -11.17
CA LEU A 99 -22.56 -0.24 -12.10
C LEU A 99 -23.81 -0.46 -12.95
N PRO A 100 -24.07 -1.66 -13.53
CA PRO A 100 -25.26 -1.90 -14.35
C PRO A 100 -26.58 -1.61 -13.62
N ASP A 101 -26.68 -1.95 -12.34
CA ASP A 101 -27.87 -1.71 -11.54
C ASP A 101 -28.03 -0.21 -11.24
N MET A 102 -26.92 0.48 -10.99
CA MET A 102 -26.90 1.92 -10.71
C MET A 102 -27.22 2.78 -11.94
N LEU A 103 -27.03 2.25 -13.16
CA LEU A 103 -27.36 2.97 -14.39
C LEU A 103 -28.84 3.33 -14.48
N THR A 104 -29.73 2.71 -13.70
CA THR A 104 -31.16 3.03 -13.67
C THR A 104 -31.47 4.39 -13.06
N HIS A 105 -30.58 4.94 -12.23
CA HIS A 105 -30.73 6.25 -11.60
C HIS A 105 -30.41 7.40 -12.57
N ASP A 106 -31.11 8.53 -12.42
CA ASP A 106 -30.96 9.71 -13.28
C ASP A 106 -29.59 10.38 -13.12
N GLU A 107 -28.97 10.28 -11.94
CA GLU A 107 -27.62 10.77 -11.66
C GLU A 107 -26.56 10.10 -12.56
N PHE A 108 -26.84 8.88 -13.03
CA PHE A 108 -25.95 8.09 -13.88
C PHE A 108 -26.30 8.21 -15.37
N ALA A 109 -27.16 9.16 -15.78
CA ALA A 109 -27.62 9.31 -17.16
C ALA A 109 -26.47 9.45 -18.17
N MET A 110 -25.40 10.16 -17.82
CA MET A 110 -24.21 10.30 -18.68
C MET A 110 -23.50 8.96 -18.89
N LEU A 111 -23.35 8.16 -17.83
CA LEU A 111 -22.73 6.84 -17.89
C LEU A 111 -23.62 5.84 -18.62
N ARG A 112 -24.95 5.96 -18.47
CA ARG A 112 -25.95 5.17 -19.21
C ARG A 112 -25.81 5.37 -20.71
N HIS A 113 -25.66 6.62 -21.15
CA HIS A 113 -25.45 6.93 -22.56
C HIS A 113 -24.10 6.41 -23.07
N TYR A 114 -23.03 6.55 -22.29
CA TYR A 114 -21.69 6.06 -22.63
C TYR A 114 -21.64 4.54 -22.83
N LEU A 115 -22.38 3.79 -22.00
CA LEU A 115 -22.43 2.33 -22.00
C LEU A 115 -23.50 1.72 -22.94
N HIS A 116 -24.28 2.54 -23.65
CA HIS A 116 -25.38 2.06 -24.51
C HIS A 116 -24.93 1.05 -25.57
N ASP A 117 -23.80 1.30 -26.24
CA ASP A 117 -23.27 0.46 -27.33
C ASP A 117 -22.11 -0.45 -26.88
N ASP A 118 -22.16 -0.97 -25.66
CA ASP A 118 -21.10 -1.81 -25.08
C ASP A 118 -21.41 -3.31 -25.21
N THR A 119 -21.35 -3.83 -26.43
CA THR A 119 -21.67 -5.23 -26.73
C THR A 119 -20.65 -6.23 -26.19
N ASP A 120 -19.39 -5.83 -26.00
CA ASP A 120 -18.29 -6.67 -25.52
C ASP A 120 -17.92 -6.41 -24.04
N LYS A 121 -18.71 -5.61 -23.32
CA LYS A 121 -18.48 -5.20 -21.91
C LYS A 121 -17.13 -4.49 -21.69
N ARG A 122 -16.47 -4.01 -22.75
CA ARG A 122 -15.16 -3.38 -22.69
C ARG A 122 -15.24 -2.02 -22.03
N LYS A 123 -16.23 -1.20 -22.41
CA LYS A 123 -16.40 0.15 -21.85
C LYS A 123 -16.75 0.05 -20.37
N LEU A 124 -17.59 -0.92 -19.99
CA LEU A 124 -17.95 -1.18 -18.60
C LEU A 124 -16.71 -1.55 -17.76
N PHE A 125 -15.87 -2.47 -18.24
CA PHE A 125 -14.65 -2.86 -17.53
C PHE A 125 -13.64 -1.70 -17.42
N GLN A 126 -13.46 -0.92 -18.48
CA GLN A 126 -12.57 0.25 -18.47
C GLN A 126 -13.06 1.33 -17.51
N LEU A 127 -14.38 1.60 -17.49
CA LEU A 127 -15.00 2.53 -16.56
C LEU A 127 -14.80 2.05 -15.12
N ALA A 128 -15.18 0.81 -14.82
CA ALA A 128 -15.01 0.23 -13.49
C ALA A 128 -13.55 0.28 -13.01
N SER A 129 -12.59 0.00 -13.90
CA SER A 129 -11.16 0.06 -13.58
C SER A 129 -10.68 1.48 -13.32
N ARG A 130 -11.10 2.47 -14.12
CA ARG A 130 -10.74 3.88 -13.89
C ARG A 130 -11.40 4.44 -12.64
N THR A 131 -12.64 4.07 -12.36
CA THR A 131 -13.31 4.45 -11.12
C THR A 131 -12.62 3.82 -9.91
N ALA A 132 -12.19 2.56 -10.00
CA ALA A 132 -11.41 1.91 -8.96
C ALA A 132 -10.05 2.62 -8.73
N ASP A 133 -9.38 3.06 -9.80
CA ASP A 133 -8.16 3.86 -9.72
C ASP A 133 -8.36 5.18 -8.98
N LEU A 134 -9.49 5.86 -9.21
CA LEU A 134 -9.81 7.10 -8.49
C LEU A 134 -10.06 6.82 -7.01
N TYR A 135 -10.81 5.78 -6.66
CA TYR A 135 -11.04 5.40 -5.26
C TYR A 135 -9.73 5.06 -4.54
N ASP A 136 -8.83 4.30 -5.18
CA ASP A 136 -7.51 3.97 -4.62
C ASP A 136 -6.69 5.25 -4.33
N GLN A 137 -6.68 6.22 -5.25
CA GLN A 137 -6.05 7.51 -5.03
C GLN A 137 -6.70 8.32 -3.90
N TYR A 138 -8.03 8.30 -3.80
CA TYR A 138 -8.75 9.00 -2.73
C TYR A 138 -8.39 8.44 -1.35
N PHE A 139 -8.38 7.11 -1.19
CA PHE A 139 -8.02 6.47 0.08
C PHE A 139 -6.57 6.78 0.51
N SER A 140 -5.68 7.02 -0.45
CA SER A 140 -4.28 7.37 -0.18
C SER A 140 -4.07 8.84 0.22
N VAL A 141 -4.85 9.77 -0.36
CA VAL A 141 -4.59 11.22 -0.26
C VAL A 141 -5.54 11.95 0.70
N SER A 142 -6.78 11.49 0.87
CA SER A 142 -7.81 12.20 1.63
C SER A 142 -8.63 11.22 2.47
N SER A 143 -8.16 10.96 3.69
CA SER A 143 -8.92 10.18 4.67
C SER A 143 -10.27 10.81 5.04
N GLY A 144 -10.42 12.14 4.86
CA GLY A 144 -11.63 12.88 5.26
C GLY A 144 -12.85 12.74 4.34
N MET A 145 -12.70 12.30 3.08
CA MET A 145 -13.85 12.10 2.17
C MET A 145 -14.39 10.66 2.17
N ALA A 146 -13.60 9.67 2.63
CA ALA A 146 -14.10 8.31 2.80
C ALA A 146 -15.18 8.25 3.91
N ASP A 147 -14.98 9.00 5.00
CA ASP A 147 -15.93 9.10 6.11
C ASP A 147 -17.25 9.80 5.71
N SER A 148 -17.22 10.73 4.75
CA SER A 148 -18.45 11.41 4.28
C SER A 148 -19.28 10.58 3.30
N LEU A 149 -18.68 9.59 2.63
CA LEU A 149 -19.37 8.68 1.71
C LEU A 149 -19.88 7.40 2.40
N GLY A 150 -19.31 7.03 3.55
CA GLY A 150 -19.77 5.88 4.36
C GLY A 150 -20.95 6.18 5.30
N GLY A 151 -21.39 7.43 5.38
CA GLY A 151 -22.53 7.85 6.19
C GLY A 151 -23.84 7.82 5.40
N GLY A 152 -24.51 6.67 5.42
CA GLY A 152 -25.87 6.47 4.89
C GLY A 152 -26.52 5.26 5.53
#